data_AF-A0A7J4Q0P5-F1
#
_entry.id   AF-A0A7J4Q0P5-F1
#
_cell.length_a   1.000
_cell.length_b   1.000
_cell.length_c   1.000
_cell.angle_alpha   90.00
_cell.angle_beta   90.00
_cell.angle_gamma   90.00
#
_symmetry.space_group_name_H-M   'P 1'
#
loop_
_entity.id
_entity.type
_entity.pdbx_description
1 polymer ?
#
loop_
_entity_poly.entity_id
_entity_poly.type
_entity_poly.pdbx_seq_one_letter_code
_entity_poly.pdbx_strand_id
1 'polypeptide(L)' 'MSDDLKASLAKKAGEVGVMQAAPGTEQGQSGWYVDVSSEVQYWNVGEDGSWSRVD' A
#
# COMPACT_ATOMS: atom_id res chain seq x y z
N MET A 1 4.65 10.78 -5.92
CA MET A 1 5.51 9.58 -5.88
C MET A 1 6.08 9.35 -7.28
N SER A 2 7.39 9.09 -7.41
CA SER A 2 8.00 8.77 -8.72
C SER A 2 7.59 7.38 -9.21
N ASP A 3 7.64 7.15 -10.53
CA ASP A 3 7.29 5.86 -11.13
C ASP A 3 8.22 4.73 -10.69
N ASP A 4 9.54 5.01 -10.59
CA ASP A 4 10.53 4.07 -10.07
C ASP A 4 10.22 3.62 -8.64
N LEU A 5 9.72 4.53 -7.80
CA LEU A 5 9.35 4.20 -6.43
C LEU A 5 8.10 3.31 -6.40
N LYS A 6 7.08 3.57 -7.24
CA LYS A 6 5.91 2.67 -7.30
C LYS A 6 6.31 1.29 -7.80
N ALA A 7 7.13 1.22 -8.84
CA ALA A 7 7.61 -0.05 -9.40
C ALA A 7 8.40 -0.86 -8.37
N SER A 8 9.25 -0.21 -7.57
CA SER A 8 9.99 -0.84 -6.47
C SER A 8 9.04 -1.39 -5.39
N LEU A 9 8.03 -0.60 -4.98
CA LEU A 9 7.03 -1.01 -4.00
C LEU A 9 6.14 -2.15 -4.52
N ALA A 10 5.71 -2.09 -5.77
CA ALA A 10 4.90 -3.13 -6.43
C ALA A 10 5.68 -4.44 -6.57
N LYS A 11 6.97 -4.36 -6.96
CA LYS A 11 7.86 -5.53 -7.00
C LYS A 11 7.95 -6.18 -5.62
N LYS A 12 8.21 -5.39 -4.58
CA LYS A 12 8.26 -5.89 -3.21
C LYS A 12 6.92 -6.47 -2.77
N ALA A 13 5.79 -5.85 -3.12
CA ALA A 13 4.46 -6.40 -2.85
C ALA A 13 4.30 -7.80 -3.46
N GLY A 14 4.80 -8.01 -4.67
CA GLY A 14 4.81 -9.32 -5.33
C GLY A 14 5.73 -10.34 -4.65
N GLU A 15 6.86 -9.90 -4.10
CA GLU A 15 7.81 -10.77 -3.39
C GLU A 15 7.29 -11.23 -2.02
N VAL A 16 6.63 -10.35 -1.26
CA VAL A 16 6.16 -10.66 0.11
C VAL A 16 4.68 -11.04 0.19
N GLY A 17 3.90 -10.82 -0.89
CA GLY A 17 2.47 -11.15 -0.94
C GLY A 17 1.56 -10.18 -0.18
N VAL A 18 2.06 -9.01 0.23
CA VAL A 18 1.27 -7.95 0.89
C VAL A 18 1.53 -6.59 0.24
N MET A 19 0.51 -5.73 0.18
CA MET A 19 0.64 -4.35 -0.32
C MET A 19 1.70 -3.58 0.48
N GLN A 20 2.41 -2.66 -0.17
CA GLN A 20 3.46 -1.86 0.49
C GLN A 20 2.97 -0.46 0.81
N ALA A 21 3.19 0.00 2.04
CA ALA A 21 2.92 1.37 2.43
C ALA A 21 3.78 2.35 1.63
N ALA A 22 3.16 3.41 1.12
CA ALA A 22 3.85 4.52 0.47
C ALA A 22 4.54 5.41 1.52
N PRO A 23 5.52 6.25 1.12
CA PRO A 23 6.16 7.17 2.04
C PRO A 23 5.15 8.05 2.78
N GLY A 24 5.30 8.12 4.11
CA GLY A 24 4.35 8.81 4.99
C GLY A 24 3.24 7.92 5.55
N THR A 25 3.21 6.63 5.18
CA THR A 25 2.33 5.63 5.78
C THR A 25 3.17 4.55 6.46
N GLU A 26 2.76 4.18 7.67
CA GLU A 26 3.34 3.03 8.37
C GLU A 26 2.65 1.75 7.89
N GLN A 27 3.42 0.71 7.60
CA GLN A 27 2.88 -0.57 7.15
C GLN A 27 1.91 -1.13 8.19
N GLY A 28 0.69 -1.45 7.77
CA GLY A 28 -0.37 -1.95 8.65
C GLY A 28 -1.30 -0.87 9.20
N GLN A 29 -1.03 0.41 8.93
CA GLN A 29 -1.88 1.54 9.34
C GLN A 29 -2.62 2.16 8.17
N SER A 30 -3.64 2.96 8.47
CA SER A 30 -4.35 3.76 7.46
C SER A 30 -3.41 4.67 6.69
N GLY A 31 -3.57 4.71 5.37
CA GLY A 31 -2.71 5.51 4.51
C GLY A 31 -2.67 5.03 3.07
N TRP A 32 -1.66 5.47 2.34
CA TRP A 32 -1.47 5.14 0.92
C TRP A 32 -0.68 3.85 0.78
N TYR A 33 -1.17 2.95 -0.09
CA TYR A 33 -0.51 1.69 -0.39
C TYR A 33 -0.32 1.51 -1.89
N VAL A 34 0.71 0.74 -2.24
CA VAL A 34 0.98 0.26 -3.60
C VAL A 34 0.75 -1.24 -3.66
N ASP A 35 -0.06 -1.67 -4.61
CA ASP A 35 -0.31 -3.10 -4.87
C ASP A 35 0.66 -3.67 -5.91
N VAL A 36 0.53 -4.96 -6.21
CA VAL A 36 1.38 -5.68 -7.17
C VAL A 36 1.26 -5.17 -8.62
N SER A 37 0.18 -4.45 -8.94
CA SER A 37 -0.07 -3.84 -10.26
C SER A 37 0.50 -2.42 -10.38
N SER A 38 1.16 -1.91 -9.33
CA SER A 38 1.60 -0.52 -9.19
C SER A 38 0.45 0.49 -9.02
N GLU A 39 -0.76 0.02 -8.73
CA GLU A 39 -1.86 0.91 -8.39
C GLU A 39 -1.65 1.51 -6.99
N VAL A 40 -1.97 2.79 -6.85
CA VAL A 40 -1.85 3.52 -5.58
C VAL A 40 -3.25 3.79 -5.06
N GLN A 41 -3.57 3.26 -3.89
CA GLN A 41 -4.90 3.36 -3.29
C GLN A 41 -4.78 3.74 -1.81
N TYR A 42 -5.73 4.52 -1.32
CA TYR A 42 -5.82 4.82 0.11
C TYR A 42 -6.64 3.75 0.83
N TRP A 43 -6.12 3.29 1.95
CA TRP A 43 -6.75 2.28 2.80
C TRP A 43 -6.95 2.81 4.20
N ASN A 44 -8.13 2.53 4.76
CA ASN A 44 -8.40 2.68 6.19
C ASN A 44 -8.27 1.31 6.87
N VAL A 45 -7.58 1.30 8.00
CA VAL A 45 -7.48 0.16 8.91
C VAL A 45 -8.30 0.49 10.15
N GLY A 46 -9.35 -0.30 10.40
CA GLY A 46 -10.21 -0.18 11.57
C GLY A 46 -9.52 -0.67 12.84
N GLU A 47 -10.06 -0.31 14.01
CA GLU A 47 -9.55 -0.78 15.31
C GLU A 47 -9.62 -2.31 15.47
N ASP A 48 -10.51 -2.95 14.71
CA ASP A 48 -10.66 -4.41 14.62
C ASP A 48 -9.68 -5.05 13.63
N GLY A 49 -8.82 -4.26 12.99
CA GLY A 49 -7.88 -4.70 11.96
C GLY A 49 -8.51 -4.91 10.58
N SER A 50 -9.79 -4.56 10.39
CA SER A 50 -10.43 -4.61 9.08
C SER A 50 -9.84 -3.55 8.13
N TRP A 51 -9.71 -3.92 6.86
CA TRP A 51 -9.22 -3.02 5.82
C TRP A 51 -10.39 -2.59 4.93
N SER A 52 -10.51 -1.29 4.69
CA SER A 52 -11.48 -0.74 3.74
C SER A 52 -10.79 0.24 2.80
N ARG A 53 -11.09 0.11 1.51
CA ARG A 53 -10.60 1.05 0.50
C ARG A 53 -11.42 2.34 0.59
N VAL A 54 -10.75 3.48 0.49
CA VAL A 54 -11.41 4.78 0.38
C VAL A 54 -11.47 5.15 -1.11
N ASP A 55 -12.69 5.35 -1.62
CA ASP A 55 -12.95 5.85 -2.98
C ASP A 55 -12.73 7.38 -3.08
#